data_AF-A0A7X8F3N1-F1
#
_entry.id   AF-A0A7X8F3N1-F1
#
_cell.length_a   1.000
_cell.length_b   1.000
_cell.length_c   1.000
_cell.angle_alpha   90.00
_cell.angle_beta   90.00
_cell.angle_gamma   90.00
#
_symmetry.space_group_name_H-M   'P 1'
#
loop_
_entity.id
_entity.type
_entity.pdbx_description
1 polymer ?
#
loop_
_entity_poly.entity_id
_entity_poly.type
_entity_poly.pdbx_seq_one_letter_code
_entity_poly.pdbx_strand_id
1 'polypeptide(L)'
;MEYVALGKTKLLASRTSFGALPIQRVKDSTEALTIIRKAYESGINFFDTARTYSDSESKISSALCDVRNDIIIATKSASKNKNDILEDLHTSLKTLRTDYIDIYQLHNPHFVPKPNDGSEIYETLKQAQQQGKIRCIGITSHSRILALDAALSGLYDTVQYPFSLLSSPEEIDLAKMCNQLNVGFIAMKPLCGGLLTNIPLAFGFIRQYENIIPIWGIQKQTELEQLLSLEAQPPIINADFNAAVEAEQQEFSINFCRSCGYCQPCPANIPIENANRMSLLLKRSPKEIWLTPEWNEKMNRIENCTKCGECANRCPYHLKPFETLKTHLADFRAQYEEFNATHK
;
A
#
# COMPACT_ATOMS: atom_id res chain seq x y z
N MET A 1 15.02 13.75 -11.54
CA MET A 1 13.70 13.38 -10.97
C MET A 1 12.64 14.18 -11.69
N GLU A 2 11.58 13.53 -12.18
CA GLU A 2 10.40 14.22 -12.72
C GLU A 2 9.40 14.50 -11.59
N TYR A 3 8.77 15.67 -11.60
CA TYR A 3 7.76 16.08 -10.63
C TYR A 3 6.44 16.36 -11.34
N VAL A 4 5.33 15.87 -10.77
CA VAL A 4 3.99 16.02 -11.32
C VAL A 4 3.05 16.58 -10.27
N ALA A 5 2.05 17.34 -10.72
CA ALA A 5 0.98 17.81 -9.86
C ALA A 5 0.14 16.62 -9.39
N LEU A 6 -0.11 16.53 -8.08
CA LEU A 6 -0.95 15.48 -7.53
C LEU A 6 -2.43 15.90 -7.60
N GLY A 7 -3.05 15.71 -8.76
CA GLY A 7 -4.43 16.14 -9.05
C GLY A 7 -4.62 17.64 -8.81
N LYS A 8 -5.75 18.01 -8.17
CA LYS A 8 -6.09 19.40 -7.82
C LYS A 8 -5.26 19.96 -6.67
N THR A 9 -4.41 19.16 -6.04
CA THR A 9 -3.52 19.68 -5.00
C THR A 9 -2.52 20.64 -5.63
N LYS A 10 -2.02 21.59 -4.84
CA LYS A 10 -0.90 22.46 -5.25
C LYS A 10 0.47 21.78 -5.03
N LEU A 11 0.48 20.47 -4.82
CA LEU A 11 1.67 19.70 -4.47
C LEU A 11 2.30 19.11 -5.75
N LEU A 12 3.58 19.41 -5.96
CA LEU A 12 4.39 18.80 -7.01
C LEU A 12 5.20 17.66 -6.40
N ALA A 13 4.75 16.42 -6.63
CA ALA A 13 5.37 15.23 -6.07
C ALA A 13 6.25 14.52 -7.10
N SER A 14 7.35 13.94 -6.63
CA SER A 14 8.25 13.13 -7.46
C SER A 14 7.52 11.90 -8.00
N ARG A 15 7.64 11.63 -9.30
CA ARG A 15 6.97 10.48 -9.94
C ARG A 15 7.42 9.12 -9.41
N THR A 16 8.58 9.08 -8.76
CA THR A 16 8.99 7.98 -7.89
C THR A 16 8.96 8.49 -6.46
N SER A 17 8.06 7.94 -5.64
CA SER A 17 7.83 8.37 -4.25
C SER A 17 8.14 7.26 -3.24
N PHE A 18 8.40 7.65 -1.99
CA PHE A 18 8.85 6.75 -0.94
C PHE A 18 7.68 6.25 -0.09
N GLY A 19 7.42 4.93 -0.12
CA GLY A 19 6.47 4.27 0.77
C GLY A 19 7.17 3.71 2.02
N ALA A 20 6.88 4.29 3.20
CA ALA A 20 7.57 4.00 4.45
C ALA A 20 7.08 2.75 5.19
N LEU A 21 6.12 1.98 4.65
CA LEU A 21 5.68 0.73 5.29
C LEU A 21 6.88 -0.23 5.54
N PRO A 22 7.79 -0.51 4.58
CA PRO A 22 8.87 -1.46 4.83
C PRO A 22 9.99 -0.91 5.71
N ILE A 23 10.29 0.40 5.70
CA ILE A 23 11.39 0.99 6.47
C ILE A 23 11.24 0.78 7.99
N GLN A 24 10.01 0.55 8.46
CA GLN A 24 9.70 0.20 9.85
C GLN A 24 10.35 -1.14 10.28
N ARG A 25 10.70 -2.01 9.33
CA ARG A 25 11.35 -3.30 9.57
C ARG A 25 12.87 -3.18 9.74
N VAL A 26 13.47 -2.11 9.23
CA VAL A 26 14.91 -1.84 9.40
C VAL A 26 15.15 -1.49 10.87
N LYS A 27 15.85 -2.37 11.59
CA LYS A 27 16.09 -2.24 13.03
C LYS A 27 17.24 -1.31 13.34
N ASP A 28 18.24 -1.25 12.48
CA ASP A 28 19.30 -0.25 12.57
C ASP A 28 18.74 1.13 12.19
N SER A 29 18.64 2.01 13.18
CA SER A 29 18.16 3.36 12.96
C SER A 29 19.05 4.13 11.98
N THR A 30 20.37 3.97 12.06
CA THR A 30 21.32 4.68 11.19
C THR A 30 21.13 4.28 9.73
N GLU A 31 20.95 2.98 9.46
CA GLU A 31 20.66 2.48 8.13
C GLU A 31 19.33 3.05 7.61
N ALA A 32 18.27 3.01 8.42
CA ALA A 32 16.97 3.54 8.04
C ALA A 32 17.02 5.04 7.70
N LEU A 33 17.69 5.85 8.53
CA LEU A 33 17.84 7.29 8.30
C LEU A 33 18.68 7.56 7.05
N THR A 34 19.74 6.78 6.83
CA THR A 34 20.60 6.90 5.64
C THR A 34 19.80 6.64 4.35
N ILE A 35 18.96 5.60 4.33
CA ILE A 35 18.10 5.29 3.18
C ILE A 35 17.11 6.44 2.90
N ILE A 36 16.43 6.94 3.94
CA ILE A 36 15.45 8.04 3.80
C ILE A 36 16.14 9.32 3.32
N ARG A 37 17.30 9.65 3.91
CA ARG A 37 18.09 10.84 3.55
C ARG A 37 18.58 10.77 2.11
N LYS A 38 19.13 9.62 1.69
CA LYS A 38 19.58 9.40 0.32
C LYS A 38 18.44 9.51 -0.69
N ALA A 39 17.24 9.04 -0.34
CA ALA A 39 16.06 9.19 -1.20
C ALA A 39 15.76 10.69 -1.45
N TYR A 40 15.74 11.50 -0.39
CA TYR A 40 15.57 12.95 -0.48
C TYR A 40 16.68 13.62 -1.32
N GLU A 41 17.94 13.34 -1.01
CA GLU A 41 19.09 13.92 -1.71
C GLU A 41 19.13 13.52 -3.20
N SER A 42 18.48 12.41 -3.58
CA SER A 42 18.32 11.97 -4.97
C SER A 42 17.10 12.57 -5.67
N GLY A 43 16.38 13.49 -5.01
CA GLY A 43 15.26 14.24 -5.54
C GLY A 43 13.87 13.69 -5.19
N ILE A 44 13.75 12.59 -4.44
CA ILE A 44 12.43 12.12 -3.98
C ILE A 44 11.92 13.09 -2.92
N ASN A 45 10.79 13.75 -3.18
CA ASN A 45 10.23 14.72 -2.24
C ASN A 45 8.95 14.24 -1.57
N PHE A 46 8.35 13.12 -2.00
CA PHE A 46 7.09 12.63 -1.42
C PHE A 46 7.29 11.34 -0.62
N PHE A 47 6.95 11.42 0.67
CA PHE A 47 7.08 10.34 1.66
C PHE A 47 5.70 9.98 2.23
N ASP A 48 5.25 8.76 1.96
CA ASP A 48 4.00 8.21 2.47
C ASP A 48 4.26 7.28 3.67
N THR A 49 3.60 7.58 4.78
CA THR A 49 3.67 6.84 6.04
C THR A 49 2.27 6.64 6.62
N ALA A 50 2.15 6.07 7.82
CA ALA A 50 0.89 5.98 8.55
C ALA A 50 1.14 5.85 10.05
N ARG A 51 0.15 6.25 10.86
CA ARG A 51 0.25 6.11 12.32
C ARG A 51 0.40 4.64 12.76
N THR A 52 -0.18 3.72 12.00
CA THR A 52 -0.09 2.28 12.27
C THR A 52 1.28 1.66 11.94
N TYR A 53 2.19 2.39 11.29
CA TYR A 53 3.49 1.87 10.84
C TYR A 53 4.59 2.12 11.88
N SER A 54 4.45 1.50 13.06
CA SER A 54 5.39 1.60 14.20
C SER A 54 6.13 2.95 14.32
N ASP A 55 7.40 2.98 13.92
CA ASP A 55 8.39 4.04 14.08
C ASP A 55 8.74 4.76 12.76
N SER A 56 8.00 4.49 11.68
CA SER A 56 8.25 5.08 10.36
C SER A 56 8.14 6.61 10.36
N GLU A 57 7.16 7.19 11.06
CA GLU A 57 7.04 8.65 11.21
C GLU A 57 8.25 9.26 11.94
N SER A 58 8.71 8.63 13.03
CA SER A 58 9.89 9.11 13.75
C SER A 58 11.18 8.96 12.94
N LYS A 59 11.27 7.95 12.08
CA LYS A 59 12.38 7.78 11.14
C LYS A 59 12.38 8.88 10.07
N ILE A 60 11.23 9.20 9.50
CA ILE A 60 11.09 10.31 8.55
C ILE A 60 11.51 11.63 9.20
N SER A 61 10.98 11.97 10.38
CA SER A 61 11.34 13.24 11.03
C SER A 61 12.80 13.30 11.46
N SER A 62 13.37 12.20 11.93
CA SER A 62 14.79 12.18 12.31
C SER A 62 15.72 12.33 11.10
N ALA A 63 15.29 11.90 9.91
CA ALA A 63 16.08 12.01 8.68
C ALA A 63 15.89 13.34 7.94
N LEU A 64 14.72 13.98 8.06
CA LEU A 64 14.31 15.05 7.14
C LEU A 64 13.74 16.32 7.83
N CYS A 65 13.79 16.45 9.17
CA CYS A 65 13.21 17.62 9.83
C CYS A 65 13.84 18.96 9.41
N ASP A 66 15.12 18.96 9.03
CA ASP A 66 15.87 20.13 8.57
C ASP A 66 15.45 20.60 7.17
N VAL A 67 14.74 19.76 6.40
CA VAL A 67 14.28 20.03 5.02
C VAL A 67 12.76 19.91 4.90
N ARG A 68 12.02 20.05 6.01
CA ARG A 68 10.57 19.82 6.08
C ARG A 68 9.77 20.58 5.00
N ASN A 69 10.20 21.80 4.66
CA ASN A 69 9.50 22.64 3.68
C ASN A 69 9.69 22.20 2.23
N ASP A 70 10.70 21.36 1.96
CA ASP A 70 11.04 20.88 0.62
C ASP A 70 10.41 19.51 0.30
N ILE A 71 9.74 18.91 1.29
CA ILE A 71 9.14 17.58 1.18
C ILE A 71 7.62 17.60 1.41
N ILE A 72 6.97 16.62 0.82
CA ILE A 72 5.56 16.29 0.99
C ILE A 72 5.48 15.07 1.91
N ILE A 73 4.74 15.19 3.01
CA ILE A 73 4.46 14.06 3.89
C ILE A 73 2.98 13.72 3.82
N ALA A 74 2.68 12.46 3.48
CA ALA A 74 1.37 11.89 3.70
C ALA A 74 1.38 10.93 4.89
N THR A 75 0.46 11.11 5.84
CA THR A 75 0.22 10.12 6.91
C THR A 75 -1.27 9.79 7.01
N LYS A 76 -1.59 8.76 7.81
CA LYS A 76 -2.93 8.17 7.85
C LYS A 76 -3.32 7.73 9.25
N SER A 77 -4.61 7.88 9.56
CA SER A 77 -5.24 7.31 10.75
C SER A 77 -6.16 6.15 10.38
N ALA A 78 -6.06 5.04 11.12
CA ALA A 78 -6.97 3.90 11.02
C ALA A 78 -8.14 3.98 12.01
N SER A 79 -8.22 5.09 12.75
CA SER A 79 -9.26 5.32 13.75
C SER A 79 -10.61 5.57 13.08
N LYS A 80 -11.69 5.22 13.79
CA LYS A 80 -13.06 5.13 13.23
C LYS A 80 -14.00 6.20 13.76
N ASN A 81 -13.53 7.09 14.63
CA ASN A 81 -14.32 8.17 15.20
C ASN A 81 -13.49 9.46 15.28
N LYS A 82 -14.18 10.59 15.39
CA LYS A 82 -13.58 11.92 15.34
C LYS A 82 -12.52 12.18 16.42
N ASN A 83 -12.73 11.69 17.65
CA ASN A 83 -11.84 11.97 18.78
C ASN A 83 -10.49 11.26 18.59
N ASP A 84 -10.53 9.98 18.22
CA ASP A 84 -9.31 9.20 18.01
C ASP A 84 -8.55 9.67 16.76
N ILE A 85 -9.25 10.13 15.72
CA ILE A 85 -8.61 10.75 14.55
C ILE A 85 -7.87 12.05 14.93
N LEU A 86 -8.45 12.87 15.80
CA LEU A 86 -7.79 14.09 16.29
C LEU A 86 -6.55 13.76 17.14
N GLU A 87 -6.63 12.74 17.98
CA GLU A 87 -5.48 12.28 18.78
C GLU A 87 -4.37 11.71 17.89
N ASP A 88 -4.73 10.91 16.88
CA ASP A 88 -3.80 10.40 15.89
C ASP A 88 -3.13 11.54 15.12
N LEU A 89 -3.87 12.57 14.70
CA LEU A 89 -3.31 13.75 14.03
C LEU A 89 -2.33 14.49 14.95
N HIS A 90 -2.71 14.75 16.20
CA HIS A 90 -1.84 15.41 17.17
C HIS A 90 -0.56 14.62 17.41
N THR A 91 -0.67 13.31 17.60
CA THR A 91 0.47 12.41 17.77
C THR A 91 1.36 12.37 16.52
N SER A 92 0.76 12.40 15.33
CA SER A 92 1.50 12.39 14.07
C SER A 92 2.29 13.68 13.88
N LEU A 93 1.67 14.85 14.12
CA LEU A 93 2.36 16.15 14.08
C LEU A 93 3.56 16.20 15.04
N LYS A 94 3.35 15.74 16.29
CA LYS A 94 4.41 15.67 17.30
C LYS A 94 5.54 14.72 16.88
N THR A 95 5.21 13.52 16.44
CA THR A 95 6.20 12.49 16.02
C THR A 95 6.98 12.93 14.77
N LEU A 96 6.28 13.56 13.82
CA LEU A 96 6.87 14.10 12.60
C LEU A 96 7.62 15.41 12.83
N ARG A 97 7.53 16.00 14.03
CA ARG A 97 8.16 17.27 14.43
C ARG A 97 7.81 18.42 13.49
N THR A 98 6.53 18.52 13.13
CA THR A 98 6.00 19.54 12.23
C THR A 98 4.63 20.02 12.72
N ASP A 99 4.28 21.24 12.35
CA ASP A 99 3.01 21.90 12.61
C ASP A 99 1.93 21.61 11.55
N TYR A 100 2.32 21.03 10.39
CA TYR A 100 1.38 20.65 9.33
C TYR A 100 1.72 19.31 8.66
N ILE A 101 0.69 18.62 8.17
CA ILE A 101 0.78 17.46 7.26
C ILE A 101 0.31 17.88 5.87
N ASP A 102 1.05 17.52 4.82
CA ASP A 102 0.65 17.88 3.45
C ASP A 102 -0.60 17.11 3.03
N ILE A 103 -0.65 15.81 3.30
CA ILE A 103 -1.81 14.97 2.97
C ILE A 103 -2.16 14.10 4.17
N TYR A 104 -3.31 14.35 4.79
CA TYR A 104 -3.79 13.51 5.88
C TYR A 104 -4.92 12.60 5.40
N GLN A 105 -4.73 11.29 5.58
CA GLN A 105 -5.58 10.28 4.94
C GLN A 105 -6.37 9.45 5.96
N LEU A 106 -7.61 9.10 5.59
CA LEU A 106 -8.34 8.04 6.28
C LEU A 106 -7.84 6.67 5.79
N HIS A 107 -7.35 5.84 6.71
CA HIS A 107 -6.71 4.56 6.39
C HIS A 107 -7.72 3.42 6.30
N ASN A 108 -8.21 3.17 5.08
CA ASN A 108 -9.12 2.07 4.76
C ASN A 108 -10.40 2.06 5.62
N PRO A 109 -11.18 3.16 5.63
CA PRO A 109 -12.43 3.22 6.37
C PRO A 109 -13.48 2.25 5.78
N HIS A 110 -14.50 1.92 6.58
CA HIS A 110 -15.59 1.02 6.17
C HIS A 110 -16.65 1.69 5.28
N PHE A 111 -16.66 3.01 5.26
CA PHE A 111 -17.48 3.87 4.41
C PHE A 111 -16.67 5.11 4.04
N VAL A 112 -17.20 5.99 3.18
CA VAL A 112 -16.58 7.27 2.81
C VAL A 112 -17.24 8.37 3.65
N PRO A 113 -16.56 8.97 4.66
CA PRO A 113 -17.13 10.05 5.43
C PRO A 113 -17.50 11.28 4.60
N LYS A 114 -18.68 11.85 4.86
CA LYS A 114 -19.25 12.99 4.13
C LYS A 114 -19.83 14.00 5.13
N PRO A 115 -19.97 15.28 4.74
CA PRO A 115 -20.66 16.26 5.57
C PRO A 115 -22.06 15.79 5.99
N ASN A 116 -22.39 15.97 7.25
CA ASN A 116 -23.68 15.66 7.86
C ASN A 116 -24.07 14.16 7.80
N ASP A 117 -23.10 13.24 7.75
CA ASP A 117 -23.33 11.79 7.78
C ASP A 117 -23.52 11.22 9.20
N GLY A 118 -23.42 12.07 10.23
CA GLY A 118 -23.54 11.73 11.65
C GLY A 118 -22.25 11.22 12.31
N SER A 119 -21.19 10.96 11.55
CA SER A 119 -19.88 10.57 12.08
C SER A 119 -19.02 11.75 12.53
N GLU A 120 -19.28 12.94 11.98
CA GLU A 120 -18.51 14.18 12.14
C GLU A 120 -17.02 14.07 11.73
N ILE A 121 -16.63 12.98 11.07
CA ILE A 121 -15.23 12.73 10.68
C ILE A 121 -14.79 13.74 9.63
N TYR A 122 -15.61 13.98 8.60
CA TYR A 122 -15.23 14.88 7.52
C TYR A 122 -15.13 16.34 8.00
N GLU A 123 -16.07 16.79 8.83
CA GLU A 123 -16.05 18.10 9.49
C GLU A 123 -14.79 18.28 10.33
N THR A 124 -14.39 17.24 11.06
CA THR A 124 -13.16 17.24 11.87
C THR A 124 -11.92 17.44 10.99
N LEU A 125 -11.84 16.75 9.85
CA LEU A 125 -10.75 16.93 8.89
C LEU A 125 -10.77 18.33 8.27
N LYS A 126 -11.95 18.86 7.92
CA LYS A 126 -12.09 20.23 7.42
C LYS A 126 -11.68 21.28 8.45
N GLN A 127 -12.00 21.07 9.73
CA GLN A 127 -11.58 21.95 10.80
C GLN A 127 -10.05 21.91 10.97
N ALA A 128 -9.43 20.73 10.94
CA ALA A 128 -7.97 20.60 10.96
C ALA A 128 -7.31 21.30 9.76
N GLN A 129 -7.95 21.25 8.58
CA GLN A 129 -7.48 21.96 7.39
C GLN A 129 -7.56 23.48 7.57
N GLN A 130 -8.67 24.00 8.11
CA GLN A 130 -8.83 25.42 8.42
C GLN A 130 -7.83 25.92 9.49
N GLN A 131 -7.46 25.05 10.43
CA GLN A 131 -6.43 25.33 11.44
C GLN A 131 -5.00 25.27 10.87
N GLY A 132 -4.82 24.92 9.59
CA GLY A 132 -3.50 24.78 8.95
C GLY A 132 -2.73 23.51 9.33
N LYS A 133 -3.32 22.63 10.15
CA LYS A 133 -2.69 21.37 10.61
C LYS A 133 -2.57 20.32 9.50
N ILE A 134 -3.46 20.38 8.51
CA ILE A 134 -3.40 19.53 7.32
C ILE A 134 -3.63 20.40 6.08
N ARG A 135 -2.97 20.12 4.96
CA ARG A 135 -3.17 20.88 3.70
C ARG A 135 -4.21 20.21 2.80
N CYS A 136 -4.12 18.89 2.64
CA CYS A 136 -5.01 18.09 1.80
C CYS A 136 -5.66 16.96 2.60
N ILE A 137 -6.90 16.64 2.24
CA ILE A 137 -7.68 15.52 2.79
C ILE A 137 -7.65 14.37 1.80
N GLY A 138 -7.12 13.23 2.21
CA GLY A 138 -7.06 12.04 1.38
C GLY A 138 -7.80 10.85 1.99
N ILE A 139 -7.88 9.77 1.21
CA ILE A 139 -8.41 8.50 1.67
C ILE A 139 -7.65 7.35 1.01
N THR A 140 -7.39 6.30 1.79
CA THR A 140 -6.83 5.06 1.29
C THR A 140 -7.91 3.99 1.32
N SER A 141 -8.02 3.16 0.28
CA SER A 141 -8.94 2.02 0.30
C SER A 141 -8.43 0.84 -0.53
N HIS A 142 -8.81 -0.38 -0.12
CA HIS A 142 -8.73 -1.58 -0.97
C HIS A 142 -10.06 -1.91 -1.66
N SER A 143 -11.14 -1.17 -1.39
CA SER A 143 -12.43 -1.33 -2.06
C SER A 143 -12.54 -0.36 -3.22
N ARG A 144 -12.71 -0.88 -4.45
CA ARG A 144 -12.91 -0.04 -5.64
C ARG A 144 -14.14 0.86 -5.49
N ILE A 145 -15.20 0.34 -4.87
CA ILE A 145 -16.45 1.07 -4.64
C ILE A 145 -16.20 2.29 -3.74
N LEU A 146 -15.48 2.10 -2.62
CA LEU A 146 -15.19 3.20 -1.70
C LEU A 146 -14.21 4.21 -2.30
N ALA A 147 -13.19 3.73 -3.03
CA ALA A 147 -12.25 4.60 -3.72
C ALA A 147 -12.93 5.45 -4.80
N LEU A 148 -13.84 4.86 -5.57
CA LEU A 148 -14.63 5.56 -6.58
C LEU A 148 -15.61 6.56 -5.97
N ASP A 149 -16.32 6.18 -4.90
CA ASP A 149 -17.24 7.08 -4.19
C ASP A 149 -16.49 8.30 -3.62
N ALA A 150 -15.30 8.08 -3.05
CA ALA A 150 -14.44 9.17 -2.61
C ALA A 150 -14.01 10.10 -3.75
N ALA A 151 -13.56 9.55 -4.88
CA ALA A 151 -13.16 10.34 -6.05
C ALA A 151 -14.32 11.18 -6.60
N LEU A 152 -15.50 10.57 -6.77
CA LEU A 152 -16.70 11.22 -7.32
C LEU A 152 -17.33 12.24 -6.37
N SER A 153 -17.11 12.12 -5.07
CA SER A 153 -17.70 13.03 -4.07
C SER A 153 -17.27 14.49 -4.22
N GLY A 154 -16.12 14.76 -4.85
CA GLY A 154 -15.49 16.08 -4.87
C GLY A 154 -14.88 16.53 -3.54
N LEU A 155 -15.04 15.73 -2.47
CA LEU A 155 -14.65 16.07 -1.09
C LEU A 155 -13.18 15.75 -0.77
N TYR A 156 -12.61 14.77 -1.45
CA TYR A 156 -11.23 14.32 -1.21
C TYR A 156 -10.29 14.90 -2.27
N ASP A 157 -9.08 15.21 -1.85
CA ASP A 157 -8.01 15.73 -2.70
C ASP A 157 -7.20 14.59 -3.34
N THR A 158 -7.04 13.49 -2.61
CA THR A 158 -6.31 12.31 -3.07
C THR A 158 -7.01 11.01 -2.72
N VAL A 159 -6.81 10.02 -3.59
CA VAL A 159 -7.19 8.62 -3.37
C VAL A 159 -5.93 7.77 -3.47
N GLN A 160 -5.66 6.99 -2.43
CA GLN A 160 -4.61 5.98 -2.42
C GLN A 160 -5.21 4.58 -2.58
N TYR A 161 -4.86 3.88 -3.67
CA TYR A 161 -5.47 2.60 -4.05
C TYR A 161 -4.41 1.62 -4.56
N PRO A 162 -4.58 0.29 -4.43
CA PRO A 162 -3.67 -0.69 -5.01
C PRO A 162 -3.61 -0.56 -6.51
N PHE A 163 -2.42 -0.35 -7.05
CA PHE A 163 -2.22 -0.25 -8.49
C PHE A 163 -0.88 -0.84 -8.89
N SER A 164 -0.90 -1.80 -9.80
CA SER A 164 0.29 -2.55 -10.24
C SER A 164 0.03 -3.12 -11.64
N LEU A 165 1.02 -3.81 -12.21
CA LEU A 165 0.80 -4.52 -13.48
C LEU A 165 -0.28 -5.61 -13.41
N LEU A 166 -0.69 -6.04 -12.21
CA LEU A 166 -1.80 -6.99 -12.01
C LEU A 166 -3.17 -6.31 -11.90
N SER A 167 -3.25 -5.01 -12.13
CA SER A 167 -4.50 -4.27 -12.00
C SER A 167 -5.50 -4.63 -13.09
N SER A 168 -6.75 -4.84 -12.69
CA SER A 168 -7.83 -5.17 -13.63
C SER A 168 -8.22 -3.94 -14.47
N PRO A 169 -8.94 -4.11 -15.59
CA PRO A 169 -9.45 -2.99 -16.37
C PRO A 169 -10.24 -1.98 -15.51
N GLU A 170 -11.05 -2.46 -14.56
CA GLU A 170 -11.83 -1.59 -13.67
C GLU A 170 -10.95 -0.79 -12.69
N GLU A 171 -9.84 -1.36 -12.24
CA GLU A 171 -8.86 -0.65 -11.40
C GLU A 171 -8.09 0.41 -12.19
N ILE A 172 -7.77 0.12 -13.46
CA ILE A 172 -7.19 1.09 -14.40
C ILE A 172 -8.17 2.23 -14.69
N ASP A 173 -9.45 1.91 -14.88
CA ASP A 173 -10.48 2.92 -15.11
C ASP A 173 -10.70 3.81 -13.89
N LEU A 174 -10.59 3.28 -12.66
CA LEU A 174 -10.57 4.12 -11.46
C LEU A 174 -9.42 5.14 -11.48
N ALA A 175 -8.20 4.72 -11.85
CA ALA A 175 -7.06 5.64 -11.92
C ALA A 175 -7.23 6.72 -12.99
N LYS A 176 -7.82 6.36 -14.16
CA LYS A 176 -8.17 7.32 -15.22
C LYS A 176 -9.29 8.27 -14.77
N MET A 177 -10.29 7.78 -14.05
CA MET A 177 -11.38 8.58 -13.51
C MET A 177 -10.85 9.62 -12.53
N CYS A 178 -9.94 9.25 -11.64
CA CYS A 178 -9.27 10.21 -10.75
C CYS A 178 -8.57 11.33 -11.55
N ASN A 179 -7.92 11.01 -12.67
CA ASN A 179 -7.34 12.03 -13.55
C ASN A 179 -8.40 13.01 -14.09
N GLN A 180 -9.50 12.48 -14.63
CA GLN A 180 -10.59 13.27 -15.20
C GLN A 180 -11.25 14.20 -14.16
N LEU A 181 -11.35 13.73 -12.91
CA LEU A 181 -11.91 14.48 -11.78
C LEU A 181 -10.89 15.40 -11.10
N ASN A 182 -9.64 15.43 -11.59
CA ASN A 182 -8.52 16.12 -10.99
C ASN A 182 -8.31 15.74 -9.51
N VAL A 183 -8.44 14.46 -9.18
CA VAL A 183 -8.15 13.87 -7.87
C VAL A 183 -6.79 13.19 -7.94
N GLY A 184 -5.91 13.48 -6.98
CA GLY A 184 -4.57 12.89 -6.97
C GLY A 184 -4.63 11.39 -6.73
N PHE A 185 -4.03 10.58 -7.61
CA PHE A 185 -4.01 9.12 -7.47
C PHE A 185 -2.65 8.64 -6.96
N ILE A 186 -2.63 8.08 -5.76
CA ILE A 186 -1.44 7.50 -5.14
C ILE A 186 -1.51 5.97 -5.30
N ALA A 187 -0.61 5.41 -6.09
CA ALA A 187 -0.53 3.97 -6.30
C ALA A 187 0.21 3.28 -5.14
N MET A 188 -0.55 2.61 -4.27
CA MET A 188 0.03 1.75 -3.24
C MET A 188 0.25 0.32 -3.75
N LYS A 189 1.14 -0.41 -3.08
CA LYS A 189 1.49 -1.80 -3.41
C LYS A 189 1.90 -2.01 -4.89
N PRO A 190 2.75 -1.16 -5.49
CA PRO A 190 3.17 -1.32 -6.89
C PRO A 190 3.85 -2.67 -7.15
N LEU A 191 4.50 -3.24 -6.12
CA LEU A 191 5.15 -4.56 -6.15
C LEU A 191 4.33 -5.66 -5.44
N CYS A 192 3.02 -5.48 -5.28
CA CYS A 192 2.12 -6.50 -4.74
C CYS A 192 2.50 -7.02 -3.33
N GLY A 193 3.10 -6.15 -2.50
CA GLY A 193 3.60 -6.51 -1.17
C GLY A 193 4.90 -7.33 -1.19
N GLY A 194 5.69 -7.22 -2.26
CA GLY A 194 6.97 -7.91 -2.45
C GLY A 194 6.87 -9.20 -3.27
N LEU A 195 5.65 -9.61 -3.67
CA LEU A 195 5.45 -10.81 -4.49
C LEU A 195 5.82 -10.59 -5.96
N LEU A 196 5.74 -9.35 -6.44
CA LEU A 196 6.16 -9.00 -7.80
C LEU A 196 7.63 -8.59 -7.73
N THR A 197 8.51 -9.48 -8.18
CA THR A 197 9.97 -9.33 -8.05
C THR A 197 10.62 -8.68 -9.27
N ASN A 198 9.94 -8.65 -10.41
CA ASN A 198 10.39 -7.95 -11.61
C ASN A 198 10.11 -6.43 -11.50
N ILE A 199 10.98 -5.72 -10.76
CA ILE A 199 10.86 -4.29 -10.48
C ILE A 199 10.87 -3.44 -11.77
N PRO A 200 11.77 -3.67 -12.76
CA PRO A 200 11.73 -2.91 -14.02
C PRO A 200 10.39 -3.02 -14.74
N LEU A 201 9.78 -4.20 -14.78
CA LEU A 201 8.47 -4.41 -15.42
C LEU A 201 7.36 -3.65 -14.67
N ALA A 202 7.32 -3.74 -13.35
CA ALA A 202 6.38 -2.99 -12.53
C ALA A 202 6.54 -1.47 -12.69
N PHE A 203 7.78 -1.00 -12.72
CA PHE A 203 8.12 0.41 -12.90
C PHE A 203 7.67 0.91 -14.27
N GLY A 204 8.05 0.22 -15.35
CA GLY A 204 7.66 0.56 -16.71
C GLY A 204 6.14 0.54 -16.91
N PHE A 205 5.44 -0.41 -16.27
CA PHE A 205 3.97 -0.47 -16.34
C PHE A 205 3.34 0.79 -15.74
N ILE A 206 3.72 1.15 -14.50
CA ILE A 206 3.14 2.31 -13.82
C ILE A 206 3.57 3.62 -14.50
N ARG A 207 4.78 3.68 -15.06
CA ARG A 207 5.31 4.90 -15.70
C ARG A 207 4.51 5.36 -16.91
N GLN A 208 3.73 4.46 -17.54
CA GLN A 208 2.82 4.80 -18.64
C GLN A 208 1.66 5.71 -18.21
N TYR A 209 1.40 5.85 -16.92
CA TYR A 209 0.33 6.67 -16.38
C TYR A 209 0.90 7.94 -15.74
N GLU A 210 0.77 9.08 -16.43
CA GLU A 210 1.36 10.36 -16.00
C GLU A 210 0.77 10.89 -14.68
N ASN A 211 -0.51 10.61 -14.43
CA ASN A 211 -1.26 11.11 -13.27
C ASN A 211 -1.19 10.20 -12.03
N ILE A 212 -0.43 9.11 -12.09
CA ILE A 212 -0.29 8.13 -11.02
C ILE A 212 1.04 8.32 -10.32
N ILE A 213 1.01 8.47 -8.99
CA ILE A 213 2.21 8.56 -8.17
C ILE A 213 2.40 7.26 -7.37
N PRO A 214 3.31 6.36 -7.78
CA PRO A 214 3.63 5.17 -7.02
C PRO A 214 4.44 5.48 -5.76
N ILE A 215 4.00 4.91 -4.64
CA ILE A 215 4.77 4.86 -3.39
C ILE A 215 5.47 3.51 -3.29
N TRP A 216 6.78 3.51 -3.55
CA TRP A 216 7.60 2.31 -3.56
C TRP A 216 8.01 1.93 -2.15
N GLY A 217 7.73 0.69 -1.76
CA GLY A 217 8.16 0.19 -0.46
C GLY A 217 9.67 -0.05 -0.44
N ILE A 218 10.42 0.72 0.35
CA ILE A 218 11.89 0.68 0.40
C ILE A 218 12.32 0.36 1.84
N GLN A 219 13.22 -0.62 1.98
CA GLN A 219 13.84 -1.05 3.24
C GLN A 219 15.33 -1.39 3.09
N LYS A 220 15.87 -1.44 1.88
CA LYS A 220 17.30 -1.63 1.60
C LYS A 220 17.81 -0.52 0.69
N GLN A 221 19.08 -0.17 0.85
CA GLN A 221 19.74 0.80 -0.03
C GLN A 221 19.75 0.33 -1.50
N THR A 222 19.92 -0.96 -1.75
CA THR A 222 19.92 -1.53 -3.11
C THR A 222 18.56 -1.39 -3.82
N GLU A 223 17.45 -1.45 -3.07
CA GLU A 223 16.09 -1.23 -3.60
C GLU A 223 15.93 0.24 -4.05
N LEU A 224 16.41 1.19 -3.23
CA LEU A 224 16.41 2.61 -3.59
C LEU A 224 17.27 2.88 -4.84
N GLU A 225 18.49 2.34 -4.88
CA GLU A 225 19.41 2.53 -6.00
C GLU A 225 18.83 1.99 -7.32
N GLN A 226 18.17 0.83 -7.27
CA GLN A 226 17.49 0.28 -8.44
C GLN A 226 16.36 1.19 -8.94
N LEU A 227 15.53 1.73 -8.04
CA LEU A 227 14.45 2.64 -8.42
C LEU A 227 14.98 3.96 -9.01
N LEU A 228 16.06 4.50 -8.43
CA LEU A 228 16.71 5.70 -8.95
C LEU A 228 17.34 5.46 -10.33
N SER A 229 17.94 4.29 -10.54
CA SER A 229 18.45 3.89 -11.86
C SER A 229 17.33 3.78 -12.89
N LEU A 230 16.17 3.23 -12.52
CA LEU A 230 15.00 3.15 -13.39
C LEU A 230 14.37 4.52 -13.67
N GLU A 231 14.38 5.45 -12.70
CA GLU A 231 13.94 6.83 -12.93
C GLU A 231 14.89 7.57 -13.89
N ALA A 232 16.20 7.34 -13.80
CA ALA A 232 17.18 7.92 -14.71
C ALA A 232 17.10 7.32 -16.12
N GLN A 233 16.79 6.02 -16.22
CA GLN A 233 16.65 5.30 -17.47
C GLN A 233 15.41 4.39 -17.44
N PRO A 234 14.23 4.94 -17.74
CA PRO A 234 12.99 4.16 -17.73
C PRO A 234 13.01 3.01 -18.74
N PRO A 235 12.35 1.88 -18.44
CA PRO A 235 12.19 0.78 -19.39
C PRO A 235 11.51 1.24 -20.69
N ILE A 236 11.98 0.71 -21.82
CA ILE A 236 11.36 0.95 -23.13
C ILE A 236 10.09 0.09 -23.22
N ILE A 237 8.96 0.74 -23.50
CA ILE A 237 7.67 0.05 -23.66
C ILE A 237 7.53 -0.38 -25.12
N ASN A 238 7.76 -1.67 -25.39
CA ASN A 238 7.66 -2.29 -26.71
C ASN A 238 6.90 -3.64 -26.64
N ALA A 239 6.85 -4.38 -27.74
CA ALA A 239 6.16 -5.66 -27.81
C ALA A 239 6.72 -6.69 -26.80
N ASP A 240 8.05 -6.76 -26.62
CA ASP A 240 8.69 -7.68 -25.67
C ASP A 240 8.35 -7.33 -24.22
N PHE A 241 8.32 -6.04 -23.89
CA PHE A 241 7.89 -5.56 -22.59
C PHE A 241 6.43 -5.98 -22.31
N ASN A 242 5.53 -5.78 -23.27
CA ASN A 242 4.13 -6.15 -23.11
C ASN A 242 3.95 -7.67 -22.97
N ALA A 243 4.68 -8.46 -23.74
CA ALA A 243 4.69 -9.92 -23.60
C ALA A 243 5.19 -10.36 -22.21
N ALA A 244 6.19 -9.68 -21.64
CA ALA A 244 6.66 -9.95 -20.29
C ALA A 244 5.62 -9.56 -19.22
N VAL A 245 4.88 -8.46 -19.41
CA VAL A 245 3.74 -8.08 -18.54
C VAL A 245 2.69 -9.18 -18.55
N GLU A 246 2.28 -9.65 -19.73
CA GLU A 246 1.28 -10.72 -19.88
C GLU A 246 1.75 -12.02 -19.21
N ALA A 247 3.03 -12.37 -19.33
CA ALA A 247 3.60 -13.56 -18.70
C ALA A 247 3.55 -13.48 -17.16
N GLU A 248 3.92 -12.34 -16.56
CA GLU A 248 3.78 -12.14 -15.11
C GLU A 248 2.31 -12.17 -14.67
N GLN A 249 1.40 -11.54 -15.43
CA GLN A 249 -0.04 -11.58 -15.13
C GLN A 249 -0.59 -13.00 -15.13
N GLN A 250 -0.18 -13.84 -16.08
CA GLN A 250 -0.58 -15.25 -16.14
C GLN A 250 -0.06 -16.05 -14.94
N GLU A 251 1.16 -15.79 -14.46
CA GLU A 251 1.73 -16.51 -13.32
C GLU A 251 1.01 -16.18 -12.00
N PHE A 252 0.59 -14.94 -11.79
CA PHE A 252 -0.03 -14.51 -10.54
C PHE A 252 -1.45 -15.07 -10.28
N SER A 253 -2.03 -15.78 -11.27
CA SER A 253 -3.42 -16.23 -11.30
C SER A 253 -4.44 -15.09 -11.25
N ILE A 254 -5.59 -15.29 -11.89
CA ILE A 254 -6.74 -14.36 -11.84
C ILE A 254 -7.21 -14.13 -10.39
N ASN A 255 -6.83 -15.02 -9.45
CA ASN A 255 -7.25 -14.98 -8.06
C ASN A 255 -6.22 -14.33 -7.09
N PHE A 256 -5.39 -13.39 -7.55
CA PHE A 256 -4.34 -12.82 -6.70
C PHE A 256 -4.88 -12.03 -5.48
N CYS A 257 -4.64 -12.54 -4.26
CA CYS A 257 -5.02 -11.90 -3.00
C CYS A 257 -4.14 -10.68 -2.67
N ARG A 258 -4.75 -9.48 -2.58
CA ARG A 258 -4.05 -8.22 -2.26
C ARG A 258 -3.70 -8.02 -0.77
N SER A 259 -4.05 -8.98 0.08
CA SER A 259 -3.87 -8.93 1.54
C SER A 259 -4.42 -7.65 2.19
N CYS A 260 -5.69 -7.36 1.91
CA CYS A 260 -6.40 -6.21 2.48
C CYS A 260 -7.10 -6.51 3.82
N GLY A 261 -7.27 -7.80 4.18
CA GLY A 261 -7.88 -8.21 5.45
C GLY A 261 -9.42 -8.15 5.50
N TYR A 262 -10.11 -7.68 4.45
CA TYR A 262 -11.59 -7.61 4.43
C TYR A 262 -12.28 -8.96 4.64
N CYS A 263 -11.61 -10.06 4.29
CA CYS A 263 -12.11 -11.41 4.51
C CYS A 263 -12.17 -11.83 5.99
N GLN A 264 -11.63 -11.02 6.92
CA GLN A 264 -11.63 -11.28 8.35
C GLN A 264 -12.83 -10.67 9.08
N PRO A 265 -13.17 -11.15 10.30
CA PRO A 265 -12.70 -12.40 10.91
C PRO A 265 -13.30 -13.62 10.20
N CYS A 266 -12.53 -14.71 10.14
CA CYS A 266 -13.02 -16.03 9.74
C CYS A 266 -13.57 -16.79 10.95
N PRO A 267 -14.79 -17.37 10.91
CA PRO A 267 -15.34 -18.18 12.00
C PRO A 267 -14.46 -19.38 12.41
N ALA A 268 -13.65 -19.90 11.48
CA ALA A 268 -12.69 -20.97 11.73
C ALA A 268 -11.29 -20.47 12.15
N ASN A 269 -11.15 -19.16 12.43
CA ASN A 269 -9.88 -18.50 12.80
C ASN A 269 -8.73 -18.72 11.79
N ILE A 270 -9.08 -18.87 10.51
CA ILE A 270 -8.11 -18.96 9.40
C ILE A 270 -7.59 -17.54 9.09
N PRO A 271 -6.28 -17.32 9.00
CA PRO A 271 -5.71 -16.04 8.52
C PRO A 271 -5.81 -15.96 6.98
N ILE A 272 -7.03 -15.82 6.46
CA ILE A 272 -7.38 -15.93 5.04
C ILE A 272 -6.51 -15.04 4.14
N GLU A 273 -6.22 -13.80 4.51
CA GLU A 273 -5.45 -12.87 3.70
C GLU A 273 -4.02 -13.34 3.40
N ASN A 274 -3.43 -14.16 4.29
CA ASN A 274 -2.13 -14.78 4.08
C ASN A 274 -2.28 -16.21 3.53
N ALA A 275 -3.20 -17.01 4.09
CA ALA A 275 -3.45 -18.37 3.66
C ALA A 275 -3.86 -18.46 2.18
N ASN A 276 -4.68 -17.52 1.69
CA ASN A 276 -5.17 -17.48 0.30
C ASN A 276 -4.12 -17.01 -0.72
N ARG A 277 -2.87 -16.85 -0.30
CA ARG A 277 -1.72 -16.58 -1.18
C ARG A 277 -0.47 -17.32 -0.73
N MET A 278 -0.61 -18.33 0.12
CA MET A 278 0.54 -18.99 0.74
C MET A 278 1.48 -19.59 -0.30
N SER A 279 0.96 -20.23 -1.35
CA SER A 279 1.80 -20.77 -2.43
C SER A 279 2.66 -19.70 -3.10
N LEU A 280 2.11 -18.50 -3.32
CA LEU A 280 2.86 -17.37 -3.88
C LEU A 280 3.91 -16.86 -2.88
N LEU A 281 3.55 -16.75 -1.59
CA LEU A 281 4.47 -16.33 -0.54
C LEU A 281 5.66 -17.29 -0.43
N LEU A 282 5.43 -18.59 -0.48
CA LEU A 282 6.50 -19.60 -0.43
C LEU A 282 7.40 -19.56 -1.67
N LYS A 283 6.85 -19.26 -2.85
CA LYS A 283 7.61 -19.20 -4.12
C LYS A 283 8.39 -17.89 -4.28
N ARG A 284 7.81 -16.76 -3.87
CA ARG A 284 8.26 -15.41 -4.25
C ARG A 284 8.66 -14.52 -3.07
N SER A 285 8.69 -15.05 -1.85
CA SER A 285 9.21 -14.35 -0.66
C SER A 285 10.11 -15.28 0.17
N PRO A 286 10.91 -14.76 1.13
CA PRO A 286 11.73 -15.60 2.01
C PRO A 286 10.85 -16.62 2.76
N LYS A 287 10.93 -17.89 2.35
CA LYS A 287 10.01 -18.95 2.77
C LYS A 287 10.14 -19.28 4.26
N GLU A 288 11.31 -19.03 4.85
CA GLU A 288 11.63 -19.28 6.26
C GLU A 288 10.71 -18.52 7.22
N ILE A 289 10.20 -17.37 6.79
CA ILE A 289 9.24 -16.55 7.55
C ILE A 289 7.88 -17.25 7.67
N TRP A 290 7.55 -18.11 6.71
CA TRP A 290 6.26 -18.81 6.61
C TRP A 290 6.35 -20.27 7.04
N LEU A 291 7.52 -20.90 6.96
CA LEU A 291 7.71 -22.30 7.32
C LEU A 291 8.04 -22.47 8.81
N THR A 292 7.27 -21.83 9.69
CA THR A 292 7.43 -21.89 11.15
C THR A 292 6.37 -22.79 11.81
N PRO A 293 6.59 -23.30 13.04
CA PRO A 293 5.55 -24.04 13.77
C PRO A 293 4.25 -23.25 13.94
N GLU A 294 4.35 -21.93 14.16
CA GLU A 294 3.21 -21.03 14.29
C GLU A 294 2.39 -20.96 12.98
N TRP A 295 3.07 -20.82 11.84
CA TRP A 295 2.40 -20.82 10.54
C TRP A 295 1.85 -22.19 10.16
N ASN A 296 2.52 -23.27 10.57
CA ASN A 296 1.98 -24.61 10.42
C ASN A 296 0.66 -24.76 11.16
N GLU A 297 0.58 -24.33 12.42
CA GLU A 297 -0.69 -24.32 13.16
C GLU A 297 -1.76 -23.49 12.42
N LYS A 298 -1.42 -22.25 12.05
CA LYS A 298 -2.32 -21.33 11.35
C LYS A 298 -2.85 -21.88 10.02
N MET A 299 -1.99 -22.49 9.20
CA MET A 299 -2.37 -23.07 7.92
C MET A 299 -3.25 -24.30 8.11
N ASN A 300 -2.95 -25.16 9.09
CA ASN A 300 -3.77 -26.35 9.36
C ASN A 300 -5.21 -26.02 9.82
N ARG A 301 -5.49 -24.80 10.28
CA ARG A 301 -6.88 -24.34 10.54
C ARG A 301 -7.77 -24.35 9.30
N ILE A 302 -7.19 -24.38 8.10
CA ILE A 302 -7.92 -24.50 6.82
C ILE A 302 -8.77 -25.78 6.78
N GLU A 303 -8.36 -26.85 7.47
CA GLU A 303 -9.16 -28.09 7.57
C GLU A 303 -10.52 -27.86 8.24
N ASN A 304 -10.63 -26.83 9.08
CA ASN A 304 -11.87 -26.45 9.75
C ASN A 304 -12.75 -25.52 8.88
N CYS A 305 -12.39 -25.28 7.61
CA CYS A 305 -13.18 -24.42 6.73
C CYS A 305 -14.55 -25.05 6.41
N THR A 306 -15.62 -24.43 6.90
CA THR A 306 -17.01 -24.85 6.65
C THR A 306 -17.55 -24.40 5.29
N LYS A 307 -16.77 -23.65 4.50
CA LYS A 307 -17.20 -23.01 3.26
C LYS A 307 -18.43 -22.09 3.43
N CYS A 308 -18.53 -21.38 4.56
CA CYS A 308 -19.65 -20.48 4.85
C CYS A 308 -19.81 -19.28 3.89
N GLY A 309 -18.78 -18.97 3.08
CA GLY A 309 -18.82 -17.92 2.06
C GLY A 309 -18.57 -16.49 2.54
N GLU A 310 -18.47 -16.24 3.86
CA GLU A 310 -18.26 -14.89 4.40
C GLU A 310 -17.03 -14.17 3.83
N CYS A 311 -15.93 -14.90 3.61
CA CYS A 311 -14.71 -14.33 3.07
C CYS A 311 -14.86 -13.83 1.63
N ALA A 312 -15.68 -14.49 0.82
CA ALA A 312 -15.98 -14.08 -0.54
C ALA A 312 -16.95 -12.89 -0.55
N ASN A 313 -17.97 -12.92 0.30
CA ASN A 313 -18.95 -11.83 0.43
C ASN A 313 -18.31 -10.50 0.82
N ARG A 314 -17.22 -10.54 1.61
CA ARG A 314 -16.47 -9.34 2.01
C ARG A 314 -15.33 -8.98 1.05
N CYS A 315 -14.97 -9.83 0.09
CA CYS A 315 -13.80 -9.60 -0.75
C CYS A 315 -14.07 -8.50 -1.79
N PRO A 316 -13.33 -7.37 -1.78
CA PRO A 316 -13.54 -6.30 -2.77
C PRO A 316 -13.08 -6.66 -4.19
N TYR A 317 -12.40 -7.80 -4.35
CA TYR A 317 -11.88 -8.33 -5.61
C TYR A 317 -12.63 -9.58 -6.08
N HIS A 318 -13.77 -9.90 -5.44
CA HIS A 318 -14.64 -11.04 -5.78
C HIS A 318 -13.93 -12.40 -5.75
N LEU A 319 -12.84 -12.51 -4.98
CA LEU A 319 -12.14 -13.78 -4.77
C LEU A 319 -13.00 -14.73 -3.96
N LYS A 320 -12.82 -16.03 -4.19
CA LYS A 320 -13.48 -17.09 -3.43
C LYS A 320 -12.44 -17.94 -2.68
N PRO A 321 -11.87 -17.44 -1.56
CA PRO A 321 -10.81 -18.16 -0.85
C PRO A 321 -11.17 -19.61 -0.49
N PHE A 322 -12.44 -19.89 -0.16
CA PHE A 322 -12.87 -21.24 0.18
C PHE A 322 -12.72 -22.28 -0.96
N GLU A 323 -12.52 -21.84 -2.20
CA GLU A 323 -12.22 -22.71 -3.35
C GLU A 323 -10.71 -23.01 -3.47
N THR A 324 -9.83 -22.08 -3.04
CA THR A 324 -8.37 -22.14 -3.25
C THR A 324 -7.58 -22.48 -1.99
N LEU A 325 -8.13 -22.28 -0.79
CA LEU A 325 -7.43 -22.50 0.49
C LEU A 325 -6.86 -23.92 0.63
N LYS A 326 -7.57 -24.96 0.16
CA LYS A 326 -7.07 -26.35 0.23
C LYS A 326 -5.84 -26.59 -0.65
N THR A 327 -5.77 -25.96 -1.82
CA THR A 327 -4.59 -26.00 -2.69
C THR A 327 -3.41 -25.34 -2.00
N HIS A 328 -3.61 -24.15 -1.43
CA HIS A 328 -2.56 -23.47 -0.66
C HIS A 328 -2.09 -24.25 0.57
N LEU A 329 -2.99 -24.98 1.25
CA LEU A 329 -2.62 -25.86 2.35
C LEU A 329 -1.75 -27.04 1.89
N ALA A 330 -2.10 -27.68 0.76
CA ALA A 330 -1.34 -28.79 0.22
C ALA A 330 0.09 -28.37 -0.16
N ASP A 331 0.22 -27.25 -0.88
CA ASP A 331 1.52 -26.68 -1.25
C ASP A 331 2.35 -26.32 -0.02
N PHE A 332 1.71 -25.76 1.01
CA PHE A 332 2.37 -25.43 2.27
C PHE A 332 2.90 -26.67 2.99
N ARG A 333 2.09 -27.72 3.14
CA ARG A 333 2.49 -28.96 3.83
C ARG A 333 3.68 -29.62 3.15
N ALA A 334 3.65 -29.73 1.82
CA ALA A 334 4.76 -30.30 1.04
C ALA A 334 6.08 -29.57 1.32
N GLN A 335 6.06 -28.23 1.27
CA GLN A 335 7.27 -27.43 1.52
C GLN A 335 7.69 -27.43 3.00
N TYR A 336 6.74 -27.48 3.93
CA TYR A 336 7.02 -27.54 5.37
C TYR A 336 7.69 -28.86 5.76
N GLU A 337 7.25 -29.98 5.20
CA GLU A 337 7.87 -31.29 5.40
C GLU A 337 9.30 -31.33 4.84
N GLU A 338 9.49 -30.86 3.61
CA GLU A 338 10.81 -30.78 2.96
C GLU A 338 11.79 -29.87 3.75
N PHE A 339 11.31 -28.71 4.19
CA PHE A 339 12.11 -27.76 4.97
C PHE A 339 12.55 -28.34 6.31
N ASN A 340 11.64 -29.00 7.05
CA ASN A 340 11.99 -29.64 8.32
C ASN A 340 12.87 -30.89 8.14
N ALA A 341 12.79 -31.59 7.02
CA ALA A 341 13.68 -32.71 6.75
C ALA A 341 15.14 -32.26 6.51
N THR A 342 15.33 -31.05 5.99
CA THR A 342 16.65 -30.49 5.64
C THR A 342 17.28 -29.63 6.75
N HIS A 343 16.50 -29.21 7.75
CA HIS A 343 16.93 -28.32 8.84
C HIS A 343 16.80 -28.95 10.25
N LYS A 344 16.65 -30.28 10.31
CA LYS A 344 16.90 -31.09 11.51
C LYS A 344 18.39 -31.40 11.63
#